data_AF-A0A7S1D9R9-F1
#
_entry.id   AF-A0A7S1D9R9-F1
#
_cell.length_a   1.000
_cell.length_b   1.000
_cell.length_c   1.000
_cell.angle_alpha   90.00
_cell.angle_beta   90.00
_cell.angle_gamma   90.00
#
_symmetry.space_group_name_H-M   'P 1'
#
loop_
_entity.id
_entity.type
_entity.pdbx_description
1 polymer ?
#
loop_
_entity_poly.entity_id
_entity_poly.type
_entity_poly.pdbx_seq_one_letter_code
_entity_poly.pdbx_strand_id
1 'polypeptide(L)'
;MLPAEHDIKQLLAAVQQVTPRTLTSGEKKSVLAFAQGIFRRLYELDLSEPLRLEALVAVLEKVNECCPQLGQDLGKWTTFAPTDTEVQRKLHRTVLLLLVRSNLVSAQELDGFLSASADNGRNPVWVEFSLLFVRTAFLERIATPSDFPKLMDLLTNVADGRSQASAQVTQTLRKPILRMLEEVRGTGAVEPPRRVGVVPPTTPDDAGSILSSTSLSKLGSGAQKAAEAHEAFARRDHPGSSQQVAQLIDTWIRVHSEAVSNENTLAQYLQVLQQFGVGK
;
A
#
# COMPACT_ATOMS: atom_id res chain seq x y z
N MET A 1 5.08 4.32 -6.05
CA MET A 1 6.22 3.38 -6.13
C MET A 1 7.40 4.11 -6.73
N LEU A 2 8.52 4.11 -6.01
CA LEU A 2 9.79 4.64 -6.50
C LEU A 2 10.11 4.01 -7.88
N PRO A 3 10.41 4.82 -8.91
CA PRO A 3 10.86 4.34 -10.22
C PRO A 3 12.03 3.35 -10.09
N ALA A 4 12.17 2.39 -11.00
CA ALA A 4 13.27 1.43 -10.97
C ALA A 4 14.66 2.10 -10.95
N GLU A 5 14.77 3.24 -11.65
CA GLU A 5 15.95 4.10 -11.74
C GLU A 5 16.15 5.00 -10.52
N HIS A 6 15.26 4.98 -9.52
CA HIS A 6 15.35 5.89 -8.38
C HIS A 6 16.58 5.60 -7.52
N ASP A 7 17.32 6.63 -7.10
CA ASP A 7 18.59 6.52 -6.36
C ASP A 7 18.50 5.58 -5.15
N ILE A 8 17.42 5.68 -4.35
CA ILE A 8 17.10 4.75 -3.26
C ILE A 8 17.09 3.27 -3.72
N LYS A 9 16.46 2.95 -4.85
CA LYS A 9 16.42 1.58 -5.38
C LYS A 9 17.76 1.15 -5.94
N GLN A 10 18.49 2.05 -6.60
CA GLN A 10 19.85 1.78 -7.08
C GLN A 10 20.81 1.51 -5.91
N LEU A 11 20.73 2.31 -4.85
CA LEU A 11 21.50 2.14 -3.62
C LEU A 11 21.21 0.78 -2.97
N LEU A 12 19.94 0.41 -2.84
CA LEU A 12 19.54 -0.89 -2.30
C LEU A 12 20.04 -2.07 -3.15
N ALA A 13 19.99 -1.94 -4.48
CA ALA A 13 20.50 -2.97 -5.39
C ALA A 13 22.03 -3.11 -5.29
N ALA A 14 22.77 -2.00 -5.20
CA ALA A 14 24.23 -2.01 -5.03
C ALA A 14 24.63 -2.73 -3.72
N VAL A 15 23.88 -2.51 -2.64
CA VAL A 15 24.11 -3.16 -1.34
C VAL A 15 23.94 -4.67 -1.38
N GLN A 16 22.96 -5.17 -2.13
CA GLN A 16 22.76 -6.61 -2.31
C GLN A 16 23.93 -7.27 -3.04
N GLN A 17 24.54 -6.59 -4.02
CA GLN A 17 25.71 -7.12 -4.74
C GLN A 17 26.92 -7.34 -3.84
N VAL A 18 27.05 -6.55 -2.77
CA VAL A 18 28.12 -6.67 -1.78
C VAL A 18 27.87 -7.80 -0.77
N THR A 19 26.64 -8.32 -0.67
CA THR A 19 26.25 -9.31 0.34
C THR A 19 25.62 -10.61 -0.25
N PRO A 20 26.27 -11.30 -1.21
CA PRO A 20 25.64 -12.38 -2.00
C PRO A 20 25.53 -13.75 -1.30
N ARG A 21 25.51 -13.82 0.04
CA ARG A 21 25.54 -15.11 0.77
C ARG A 21 24.23 -15.45 1.47
N THR A 22 23.93 -16.74 1.54
CA THR A 22 22.79 -17.28 2.29
C THR A 22 22.91 -16.96 3.78
N LEU A 23 21.86 -16.38 4.36
CA LEU A 23 21.82 -16.02 5.78
C LEU A 23 21.78 -17.26 6.69
N THR A 24 22.62 -17.26 7.70
CA THR A 24 22.56 -18.19 8.84
C THR A 24 21.31 -17.95 9.69
N SER A 25 20.96 -18.90 10.56
CA SER A 25 19.79 -18.76 11.46
C SER A 25 19.88 -17.54 12.39
N GLY A 26 21.08 -17.23 12.91
CA GLY A 26 21.32 -16.04 13.73
C GLY A 26 21.13 -14.75 12.93
N GLU A 27 21.71 -14.68 11.73
CA GLU A 27 21.57 -13.52 10.85
C GLU A 27 20.13 -13.28 10.42
N LYS A 28 19.36 -14.35 10.11
CA LYS A 28 17.93 -14.25 9.82
C LYS A 28 17.16 -13.57 10.96
N LYS A 29 17.44 -13.92 12.21
CA LYS A 29 16.79 -13.26 13.37
C LYS A 29 17.12 -11.77 13.43
N SER A 30 18.37 -11.40 13.21
CA SER A 30 18.78 -10.00 13.18
C SER A 30 18.12 -9.22 12.04
N VAL A 31 18.03 -9.83 10.86
CA VAL A 31 17.34 -9.25 9.69
C VAL A 31 15.86 -9.05 9.97
N LEU A 32 15.18 -10.03 10.57
CA LEU A 32 13.78 -9.90 10.95
C LEU A 32 13.57 -8.83 12.03
N ALA A 33 14.48 -8.72 13.01
CA ALA A 33 14.43 -7.67 14.03
C ALA A 33 14.60 -6.27 13.42
N PHE A 34 15.51 -6.12 12.45
CA PHE A 34 15.68 -4.90 11.68
C PHE A 34 14.42 -4.55 10.87
N ALA A 35 13.85 -5.53 10.16
CA ALA A 35 12.63 -5.35 9.39
C ALA A 35 11.44 -4.97 10.29
N GLN A 36 11.34 -5.55 11.50
CA GLN A 36 10.34 -5.19 12.49
C GLN A 36 10.51 -3.72 12.94
N GLY A 37 11.75 -3.24 13.07
CA GLY A 37 12.06 -1.84 13.34
C GLY A 37 11.57 -0.90 12.23
N ILE A 38 11.79 -1.26 10.97
CA ILE A 38 11.27 -0.50 9.82
C ILE A 38 9.73 -0.53 9.80
N PHE A 39 9.14 -1.70 10.03
CA PHE A 39 7.69 -1.85 10.05
C PHE A 39 7.04 -0.97 11.13
N ARG A 40 7.61 -0.90 12.34
CA ARG A 40 7.14 0.04 13.38
C ARG A 40 7.22 1.48 12.91
N ARG A 41 8.34 1.88 12.30
CA ARG A 41 8.52 3.25 11.78
C ARG A 41 7.46 3.63 10.74
N LEU A 42 6.94 2.70 9.93
CA LEU A 42 5.83 2.99 9.00
C LEU A 42 4.61 3.58 9.72
N TYR A 43 4.34 3.17 10.96
CA TYR A 43 3.21 3.64 11.76
C TYR A 43 3.54 4.85 12.66
N GLU A 44 4.79 5.30 12.66
CA GLU A 44 5.25 6.54 13.32
C GLU A 44 5.26 7.72 12.33
N LEU A 45 5.01 7.48 11.04
CA LEU A 45 4.99 8.51 10.00
C LEU A 45 3.66 9.24 9.92
N ASP A 46 3.72 10.47 9.41
CA ASP A 46 2.53 11.18 8.97
C ASP A 46 2.21 10.88 7.49
N LEU A 47 0.92 10.93 7.14
CA LEU A 47 0.46 10.75 5.76
C LEU A 47 0.98 11.83 4.79
N SER A 48 1.48 12.95 5.31
CA SER A 48 2.19 13.99 4.56
C SER A 48 3.62 13.60 4.14
N GLU A 49 4.12 12.44 4.57
CA GLU A 49 5.44 11.90 4.21
C GLU A 49 5.36 10.67 3.27
N PRO A 50 4.66 10.73 2.11
CA PRO A 50 4.42 9.57 1.26
C PRO A 50 5.73 8.97 0.69
N LEU A 51 6.71 9.82 0.35
CA LEU A 51 8.01 9.35 -0.14
C LEU A 51 8.74 8.49 0.90
N ARG A 52 8.64 8.87 2.18
CA ARG A 52 9.29 8.16 3.28
C ARG A 52 8.59 6.82 3.54
N LEU A 53 7.26 6.78 3.44
CA LEU A 53 6.50 5.52 3.47
C LEU A 53 6.95 4.58 2.35
N GLU A 54 7.02 5.07 1.11
CA GLU A 54 7.46 4.27 -0.04
C GLU A 54 8.91 3.79 0.09
N ALA A 55 9.82 4.66 0.57
CA ALA A 55 11.21 4.32 0.78
C ALA A 55 11.37 3.20 1.82
N LEU A 56 10.67 3.29 2.96
CA LEU A 56 10.69 2.23 3.97
C LEU A 56 10.12 0.90 3.44
N VAL A 57 9.06 0.95 2.63
CA VAL A 57 8.51 -0.26 1.98
C VAL A 57 9.50 -0.83 0.95
N ALA A 58 10.20 0.00 0.18
CA ALA A 58 11.24 -0.46 -0.75
C ALA A 58 12.43 -1.11 -0.02
N VAL A 59 12.80 -0.62 1.16
CA VAL A 59 13.79 -1.30 2.00
C VAL A 59 13.27 -2.67 2.45
N LEU A 60 12.01 -2.78 2.89
CA LEU A 60 11.41 -4.06 3.28
C LEU A 60 11.33 -5.04 2.09
N GLU A 61 10.98 -4.57 0.90
CA GLU A 61 10.97 -5.34 -0.35
C GLU A 61 12.34 -5.96 -0.60
N LYS A 62 13.40 -5.15 -0.48
CA LYS A 62 14.79 -5.60 -0.68
C LYS A 62 15.29 -6.53 0.41
N VAL A 63 14.85 -6.35 1.65
CA VAL A 63 15.13 -7.30 2.73
C VAL A 63 14.42 -8.63 2.50
N ASN A 64 13.19 -8.62 1.98
CA ASN A 64 12.40 -9.83 1.72
C ASN A 64 13.05 -10.73 0.65
N GLU A 65 13.74 -10.14 -0.34
CA GLU A 65 14.52 -10.90 -1.34
C GLU A 65 15.61 -11.78 -0.68
N CYS A 66 16.25 -11.29 0.40
CA CYS A 66 17.27 -12.02 1.15
C CYS A 66 16.69 -12.90 2.27
N CYS A 67 15.49 -12.57 2.76
CA CYS A 67 14.80 -13.27 3.85
C CYS A 67 13.30 -13.45 3.54
N PRO A 68 12.91 -14.43 2.70
CA PRO A 68 11.52 -14.58 2.22
C PRO A 68 10.48 -14.89 3.30
N GLN A 69 10.92 -15.30 4.50
CA GLN A 69 10.04 -15.46 5.66
C GLN A 69 9.39 -14.12 6.06
N LEU A 70 10.03 -13.00 5.75
CA LEU A 70 9.56 -11.67 6.10
C LEU A 70 8.15 -11.40 5.58
N GLY A 71 7.78 -11.87 4.38
CA GLY A 71 6.42 -11.65 3.86
C GLY A 71 5.31 -12.24 4.76
N GLN A 72 5.51 -13.46 5.28
CA GLN A 72 4.55 -14.07 6.21
C GLN A 72 4.50 -13.35 7.55
N ASP A 73 5.65 -12.89 8.04
CA ASP A 73 5.73 -12.14 9.29
C ASP A 73 5.10 -10.75 9.15
N LEU A 74 5.29 -10.07 8.01
CA LEU A 74 4.60 -8.81 7.69
C LEU A 74 3.08 -8.99 7.65
N GLY A 75 2.60 -10.07 7.01
CA GLY A 75 1.17 -10.43 7.03
C GLY A 75 0.62 -10.47 8.45
N LYS A 76 1.31 -11.17 9.37
CA LYS A 76 0.93 -11.20 10.79
C LYS A 76 1.06 -9.84 11.48
N TRP A 77 2.14 -9.10 11.27
CA TRP A 77 2.34 -7.81 11.95
C TRP A 77 1.27 -6.79 11.57
N THR A 78 0.77 -6.83 10.33
CA THR A 78 -0.31 -5.92 9.89
C THR A 78 -1.60 -6.11 10.66
N THR A 79 -1.88 -7.30 11.21
CA THR A 79 -3.11 -7.52 12.02
C THR A 79 -3.06 -6.86 13.39
N PHE A 80 -1.89 -6.41 13.84
CA PHE A 80 -1.68 -5.72 15.12
C PHE A 80 -1.45 -4.22 14.96
N ALA A 81 -1.65 -3.68 13.76
CA ALA A 81 -1.49 -2.27 13.50
C ALA A 81 -2.51 -1.41 14.30
N PRO A 82 -2.13 -0.18 14.70
CA PRO A 82 -3.06 0.71 15.38
C PRO A 82 -4.20 1.13 14.45
N THR A 83 -5.44 1.03 14.93
CA THR A 83 -6.66 1.35 14.14
C THR A 83 -7.75 2.11 14.92
N ASP A 84 -7.43 2.60 16.11
CA ASP A 84 -8.42 3.21 17.03
C ASP A 84 -8.97 4.53 16.49
N THR A 85 -8.12 5.33 15.84
CA THR A 85 -8.50 6.63 15.27
C THR A 85 -8.64 6.58 13.74
N GLU A 86 -9.37 7.55 13.18
CA GLU A 86 -9.52 7.69 11.72
C GLU A 86 -8.18 7.91 11.02
N VAL A 87 -7.28 8.69 11.64
CA VAL A 87 -5.93 8.95 11.09
C VAL A 87 -5.11 7.66 11.05
N GLN A 88 -5.11 6.88 12.14
CA GLN A 88 -4.44 5.59 12.18
C GLN A 88 -5.01 4.62 11.14
N ARG A 89 -6.33 4.56 10.95
CA ARG A 89 -6.94 3.73 9.90
C ARG A 89 -6.55 4.16 8.49
N LYS A 90 -6.47 5.47 8.22
CA LYS A 90 -6.00 5.99 6.92
C LYS A 90 -4.54 5.63 6.67
N LEU A 91 -3.68 5.76 7.68
CA LEU A 91 -2.28 5.35 7.61
C LEU A 91 -2.15 3.85 7.38
N HIS A 92 -2.85 3.04 8.18
CA HIS A 92 -2.84 1.58 8.06
C HIS A 92 -3.30 1.12 6.67
N ARG A 93 -4.40 1.70 6.14
CA ARG A 93 -4.84 1.41 4.77
C ARG A 93 -3.77 1.74 3.73
N THR A 94 -3.09 2.87 3.89
CA THR A 94 -2.00 3.30 2.99
C THR A 94 -0.84 2.31 3.04
N VAL A 95 -0.42 1.89 4.24
CA VAL A 95 0.62 0.88 4.43
C VAL A 95 0.22 -0.45 3.78
N LEU A 96 -1.01 -0.94 3.99
CA LEU A 96 -1.48 -2.18 3.36
C LEU A 96 -1.44 -2.10 1.82
N LEU A 97 -1.88 -0.98 1.24
CA LEU A 97 -1.84 -0.78 -0.22
C LEU A 97 -0.41 -0.82 -0.75
N LEU A 98 0.55 -0.21 -0.05
CA LEU A 98 1.96 -0.26 -0.42
C LEU A 98 2.53 -1.68 -0.31
N LEU A 99 2.22 -2.41 0.76
CA LEU A 99 2.70 -3.77 0.96
C LEU A 99 2.15 -4.76 -0.07
N VAL A 100 0.86 -4.66 -0.43
CA VAL A 100 0.26 -5.47 -1.49
C VAL A 100 0.86 -5.12 -2.85
N ARG A 101 1.02 -3.82 -3.15
CA ARG A 101 1.65 -3.37 -4.41
C ARG A 101 3.10 -3.86 -4.54
N SER A 102 3.83 -3.99 -3.44
CA SER A 102 5.19 -4.54 -3.39
C SER A 102 5.25 -6.06 -3.23
N ASN A 103 4.11 -6.76 -3.32
CA ASN A 103 4.02 -8.22 -3.13
C ASN A 103 4.67 -8.73 -1.82
N LEU A 104 4.64 -7.89 -0.79
CA LEU A 104 5.18 -8.20 0.54
C LEU A 104 4.15 -8.88 1.45
N VAL A 105 2.85 -8.70 1.15
CA VAL A 105 1.74 -9.32 1.87
C VAL A 105 0.82 -9.99 0.86
N SER A 106 0.42 -11.22 1.16
CA SER A 106 -0.50 -12.00 0.32
C SER A 106 -1.90 -11.37 0.28
N ALA A 107 -2.43 -11.13 -0.93
CA ALA A 107 -3.79 -10.65 -1.09
C ALA A 107 -4.82 -11.60 -0.49
N GLN A 108 -4.60 -12.93 -0.57
CA GLN A 108 -5.51 -13.93 -0.01
C GLN A 108 -5.56 -13.91 1.53
N GLU A 109 -4.39 -13.74 2.17
CA GLU A 109 -4.32 -13.62 3.63
C GLU A 109 -5.00 -12.33 4.09
N LEU A 110 -4.76 -11.24 3.35
CA LEU A 110 -5.37 -9.94 3.65
C LEU A 110 -6.88 -9.93 3.41
N ASP A 111 -7.37 -10.56 2.34
CA ASP A 111 -8.80 -10.77 2.07
C ASP A 111 -9.47 -11.51 3.24
N GLY A 112 -8.83 -12.58 3.73
CA GLY A 112 -9.28 -13.31 4.90
C GLY A 112 -9.34 -12.45 6.17
N PHE A 113 -8.28 -11.72 6.47
CA PHE A 113 -8.20 -10.85 7.65
C PHE A 113 -9.24 -9.73 7.62
N LEU A 114 -9.31 -8.97 6.52
CA LEU A 114 -10.23 -7.82 6.42
C LEU A 114 -11.69 -8.27 6.45
N SER A 115 -12.02 -9.38 5.77
CA SER A 115 -13.36 -9.96 5.82
C SER A 115 -13.76 -10.40 7.22
N ALA A 116 -12.83 -11.06 7.94
CA ALA A 116 -13.04 -11.45 9.34
C ALA A 116 -13.23 -10.24 10.27
N SER A 117 -12.41 -9.19 10.10
CA SER A 117 -12.48 -7.96 10.89
C SER A 117 -13.78 -7.18 10.69
N ALA A 118 -14.35 -7.23 9.48
CA ALA A 118 -15.66 -6.65 9.18
C ALA A 118 -16.84 -7.44 9.78
N ASP A 119 -16.58 -8.67 10.24
CA ASP A 119 -17.51 -9.51 10.98
C ASP A 119 -18.89 -9.65 10.31
N ASN A 120 -18.86 -10.01 9.02
CA ASN A 120 -20.04 -10.11 8.15
C ASN A 120 -20.95 -8.86 8.19
N GLY A 121 -20.36 -7.67 8.34
CA GLY A 121 -21.08 -6.40 8.36
C GLY A 121 -21.37 -5.83 9.76
N ARG A 122 -21.18 -6.60 10.84
CA ARG A 122 -21.43 -6.14 12.21
C ARG A 122 -20.49 -5.03 12.64
N ASN A 123 -19.29 -4.99 12.06
CA ASN A 123 -18.28 -3.97 12.37
C ASN A 123 -18.25 -2.87 11.29
N PRO A 124 -18.98 -1.75 11.46
CA PRO A 124 -19.11 -0.73 10.43
C PRO A 124 -17.78 -0.08 10.05
N VAL A 125 -16.87 0.08 11.02
CA VAL A 125 -15.54 0.65 10.80
C VAL A 125 -14.75 -0.18 9.81
N TRP A 126 -14.79 -1.51 9.94
CA TRP A 126 -14.05 -2.41 9.06
C TRP A 126 -14.76 -2.66 7.72
N VAL A 127 -16.08 -2.53 7.64
CA VAL A 127 -16.80 -2.52 6.36
C VAL A 127 -16.39 -1.29 5.53
N GLU A 128 -16.39 -0.11 6.15
CA GLU A 128 -15.94 1.13 5.50
C GLU A 128 -14.45 1.07 5.13
N PHE A 129 -13.60 0.58 6.06
CA PHE A 129 -12.18 0.37 5.80
C PHE A 129 -11.98 -0.52 4.57
N SER A 130 -12.67 -1.65 4.50
CA SER A 130 -12.58 -2.63 3.42
C SER A 130 -13.03 -2.04 2.09
N LEU A 131 -14.18 -1.34 2.07
CA LEU A 131 -14.68 -0.65 0.87
C LEU A 131 -13.64 0.33 0.31
N LEU A 132 -13.07 1.18 1.18
CA LEU A 132 -12.09 2.17 0.76
C LEU A 132 -10.78 1.51 0.31
N PHE A 133 -10.34 0.45 1.00
CA PHE A 133 -9.15 -0.31 0.61
C PHE A 133 -9.31 -0.95 -0.77
N VAL A 134 -10.35 -1.76 -0.99
CA VAL A 134 -10.52 -2.48 -2.27
C VAL A 134 -10.80 -1.52 -3.43
N ARG A 135 -11.55 -0.44 -3.19
CA ARG A 135 -11.78 0.58 -4.22
C ARG A 135 -10.47 1.19 -4.70
N THR A 136 -9.61 1.62 -3.77
CA THR A 136 -8.29 2.17 -4.13
C THR A 136 -7.42 1.11 -4.81
N ALA A 137 -7.39 -0.11 -4.27
CA ALA A 137 -6.60 -1.19 -4.85
C ALA A 137 -6.99 -1.50 -6.31
N PHE A 138 -8.28 -1.47 -6.63
CA PHE A 138 -8.77 -1.77 -7.98
C PHE A 138 -8.59 -0.60 -8.94
N LEU A 139 -8.93 0.63 -8.52
CA LEU A 139 -8.80 1.82 -9.36
C LEU A 139 -7.33 2.10 -9.70
N GLU A 140 -6.43 1.87 -8.77
CA GLU A 140 -4.99 2.04 -8.98
C GLU A 140 -4.30 0.77 -9.52
N ARG A 141 -5.07 -0.26 -9.89
CA ARG A 141 -4.58 -1.52 -10.47
C ARG A 141 -3.51 -2.22 -9.62
N ILE A 142 -3.60 -2.09 -8.30
CA ILE A 142 -2.80 -2.83 -7.33
C ILE A 142 -3.23 -4.29 -7.29
N ALA A 143 -4.53 -4.50 -7.38
CA ALA A 143 -5.15 -5.81 -7.33
C ALA A 143 -6.42 -5.82 -8.18
N THR A 144 -6.95 -7.02 -8.36
CA THR A 144 -8.18 -7.29 -9.08
C THR A 144 -9.25 -7.83 -8.12
N PRO A 145 -10.54 -7.80 -8.51
CA PRO A 145 -11.60 -8.39 -7.69
C PRO A 145 -11.39 -9.87 -7.38
N SER A 146 -10.75 -10.62 -8.28
CA SER A 146 -10.41 -12.03 -8.06
C SER A 146 -9.38 -12.26 -6.96
N ASP A 147 -8.60 -11.24 -6.59
CA ASP A 147 -7.64 -11.33 -5.49
C ASP A 147 -8.32 -11.17 -4.11
N PHE A 148 -9.52 -10.58 -4.07
CA PHE A 148 -10.27 -10.26 -2.85
C PHE A 148 -11.73 -10.78 -2.88
N PRO A 149 -11.97 -12.07 -3.14
CA PRO A 149 -13.32 -12.61 -3.30
C PRO A 149 -14.18 -12.46 -2.04
N LYS A 150 -13.61 -12.64 -0.83
CA LYS A 150 -14.40 -12.55 0.42
C LYS A 150 -14.84 -11.13 0.71
N LEU A 151 -14.00 -10.14 0.41
CA LEU A 151 -14.39 -8.73 0.53
C LEU A 151 -15.44 -8.35 -0.52
N MET A 152 -15.34 -8.86 -1.75
CA MET A 152 -16.36 -8.63 -2.78
C MET A 152 -17.72 -9.20 -2.36
N ASP A 153 -17.74 -10.42 -1.81
CA ASP A 153 -18.96 -11.04 -1.28
C ASP A 153 -19.53 -10.27 -0.10
N LEU A 154 -18.68 -9.89 0.87
CA LEU A 154 -19.07 -9.07 2.02
C LEU A 154 -19.75 -7.77 1.58
N LEU A 155 -19.11 -7.01 0.69
CA LEU A 155 -19.63 -5.71 0.25
C LEU A 155 -20.92 -5.87 -0.54
N THR A 156 -21.02 -6.89 -1.40
CA THR A 156 -22.26 -7.21 -2.11
C THR A 156 -23.39 -7.56 -1.15
N ASN A 157 -23.12 -8.39 -0.14
CA ASN A 157 -24.10 -8.75 0.89
C ASN A 157 -24.53 -7.55 1.73
N VAL A 158 -23.61 -6.64 2.07
CA VAL A 158 -23.96 -5.38 2.74
C VAL A 158 -24.85 -4.52 1.84
N ALA A 159 -24.50 -4.34 0.56
CA ALA A 159 -25.29 -3.55 -0.36
C ALA A 159 -26.71 -4.13 -0.53
N ASP A 160 -26.85 -5.45 -0.61
CA ASP A 160 -28.12 -6.15 -0.79
C ASP A 160 -28.94 -6.29 0.51
N GLY A 161 -28.37 -5.94 1.68
CA GLY A 161 -29.01 -6.16 2.98
C GLY A 161 -29.07 -7.63 3.40
N ARG A 162 -28.16 -8.47 2.88
CA ARG A 162 -28.00 -9.90 3.21
C ARG A 162 -26.93 -10.15 4.28
N SER A 163 -26.18 -9.13 4.68
CA SER A 163 -25.18 -9.21 5.75
C SER A 163 -25.81 -8.98 7.14
N GLN A 164 -24.98 -9.04 8.19
CA GLN A 164 -25.36 -8.71 9.56
C GLN A 164 -25.17 -7.21 9.88
N ALA A 165 -24.98 -6.37 8.87
CA ALA A 165 -24.90 -4.92 9.05
C ALA A 165 -26.24 -4.34 9.51
N SER A 166 -26.20 -3.31 10.36
CA SER A 166 -27.42 -2.60 10.74
C SER A 166 -28.05 -1.89 9.53
N ALA A 167 -29.35 -1.58 9.62
CA ALA A 167 -30.06 -0.86 8.57
C ALA A 167 -29.41 0.50 8.25
N GLN A 168 -28.89 1.20 9.27
CA GLN A 168 -28.18 2.47 9.11
C GLN A 168 -26.89 2.32 8.30
N VAL A 169 -26.08 1.30 8.60
CA VAL A 169 -24.83 1.02 7.90
C VAL A 169 -25.11 0.65 6.44
N THR A 170 -26.09 -0.23 6.24
CA THR A 170 -26.58 -0.62 4.91
C THR A 170 -27.00 0.61 4.11
N GLN A 171 -27.84 1.48 4.66
CA GLN A 171 -28.32 2.68 3.98
C GLN A 171 -27.18 3.65 3.64
N THR A 172 -26.22 3.83 4.55
CA THR A 172 -25.10 4.76 4.38
C THR A 172 -24.11 4.27 3.32
N LEU A 173 -23.78 2.97 3.32
CA LEU A 173 -22.73 2.41 2.47
C LEU A 173 -23.24 1.80 1.16
N ARG A 174 -24.54 1.53 1.01
CA ARG A 174 -25.11 0.91 -0.20
C ARG A 174 -24.73 1.65 -1.48
N LYS A 175 -24.95 2.96 -1.54
CA LYS A 175 -24.65 3.76 -2.74
C LYS A 175 -23.13 3.81 -3.05
N PRO A 176 -22.25 4.07 -2.06
CA PRO A 176 -20.80 3.93 -2.25
C PRO A 176 -20.34 2.56 -2.77
N ILE A 177 -20.91 1.47 -2.24
CA ILE A 177 -20.58 0.11 -2.66
C ILE A 177 -21.02 -0.14 -4.11
N LEU A 178 -22.26 0.16 -4.46
CA LEU A 178 -22.78 -0.04 -5.81
C LEU A 178 -21.95 0.73 -6.85
N ARG A 179 -21.60 1.99 -6.55
CA ARG A 179 -20.72 2.78 -7.41
C ARG A 179 -19.35 2.10 -7.59
N MET A 180 -18.73 1.60 -6.53
CA MET A 180 -17.45 0.89 -6.63
C MET A 180 -17.58 -0.37 -7.51
N LEU A 181 -18.65 -1.15 -7.33
CA LEU A 181 -18.91 -2.34 -8.14
C LEU A 181 -19.12 -2.01 -9.63
N GLU A 182 -19.73 -0.87 -9.94
CA GLU A 182 -19.88 -0.35 -11.32
C GLU A 182 -18.53 0.09 -11.91
N GLU A 183 -17.73 0.86 -11.15
CA GLU A 183 -16.40 1.33 -11.56
C GLU A 183 -15.48 0.15 -11.91
N VAL A 184 -15.50 -0.90 -11.10
CA VAL A 184 -14.71 -2.12 -11.30
C VAL A 184 -15.17 -2.93 -12.51
N ARG A 185 -16.47 -2.92 -12.81
CA ARG A 185 -17.01 -3.59 -14.01
C ARG A 185 -16.61 -2.87 -15.29
N GLY A 186 -16.53 -1.53 -15.23
CA GLY A 186 -16.11 -0.69 -16.37
C GLY A 186 -14.62 -0.77 -16.67
N THR A 187 -13.76 -1.04 -15.68
CA THR A 187 -12.31 -1.18 -15.88
C THR A 187 -11.88 -2.55 -16.43
N GLY A 188 -12.77 -3.55 -16.38
CA GLY A 188 -12.53 -4.91 -16.89
C GLY A 188 -12.86 -5.15 -18.37
N ALA A 189 -13.36 -4.14 -19.10
CA ALA A 189 -13.82 -4.29 -20.48
C ALA A 189 -12.92 -3.51 -21.47
N VAL A 190 -11.77 -4.08 -21.82
CA VAL A 190 -11.15 -3.81 -23.13
C VAL A 190 -11.63 -4.92 -24.07
N GLU A 191 -12.79 -4.72 -24.69
CA GLU A 191 -13.23 -5.51 -25.86
C GLU A 191 -12.55 -4.99 -27.14
N PRO A 192 -12.24 -5.85 -28.13
CA PRO A 192 -11.68 -5.44 -29.42
C PRO A 192 -12.72 -4.66 -30.25
N PRO A 193 -12.30 -3.84 -31.23
CA PRO A 193 -13.17 -2.84 -31.84
C PRO A 193 -14.25 -3.50 -32.69
N ARG A 194 -15.52 -3.32 -32.31
CA ARG A 194 -16.67 -3.50 -33.21
C ARG A 194 -17.28 -2.16 -33.58
N ARG A 195 -17.56 -2.08 -34.87
CA ARG A 195 -17.86 -0.91 -35.69
C ARG A 195 -19.12 -0.13 -35.25
N VAL A 196 -18.96 1.20 -35.36
CA VAL A 196 -19.93 2.28 -35.63
C VAL A 196 -21.37 1.87 -35.95
N GLY A 197 -22.33 2.48 -35.23
CA GLY A 197 -23.75 2.50 -35.60
C GLY A 197 -24.62 3.43 -34.74
N VAL A 198 -24.64 4.72 -35.08
CA VAL A 198 -25.75 5.71 -35.09
C VAL A 198 -26.79 5.74 -33.92
N VAL A 199 -26.85 6.92 -33.26
CA VAL A 199 -27.88 7.44 -32.31
C VAL A 199 -29.00 8.15 -33.12
N PRO A 200 -30.28 8.31 -32.65
CA PRO A 200 -30.72 9.55 -31.98
C PRO A 200 -31.96 9.35 -31.00
N PRO A 201 -32.66 10.38 -30.46
CA PRO A 201 -32.59 10.78 -29.05
C PRO A 201 -33.96 11.02 -28.34
N THR A 202 -34.01 11.22 -27.02
CA THR A 202 -35.02 12.10 -26.34
C THR A 202 -34.66 12.35 -24.85
N THR A 203 -34.67 13.62 -24.46
CA THR A 203 -34.70 14.19 -23.09
C THR A 203 -36.13 14.73 -22.79
N PRO A 204 -36.45 15.42 -21.67
CA PRO A 204 -35.87 15.51 -20.30
C PRO A 204 -36.93 15.27 -19.20
N ASP A 205 -36.56 15.21 -17.92
CA ASP A 205 -37.32 15.89 -16.84
C ASP A 205 -36.54 15.96 -15.51
N ASP A 206 -36.89 16.99 -14.76
CA ASP A 206 -36.05 17.79 -13.87
C ASP A 206 -36.26 17.49 -12.36
N ALA A 207 -35.36 18.10 -11.57
CA ALA A 207 -35.51 18.51 -10.17
C ALA A 207 -35.30 17.51 -9.01
N GLY A 208 -34.40 17.92 -8.09
CA GLY A 208 -34.33 17.36 -6.73
C GLY A 208 -32.96 17.39 -6.03
N SER A 209 -32.03 18.28 -6.42
CA SER A 209 -30.73 18.44 -5.78
C SER A 209 -30.84 19.19 -4.45
N ILE A 210 -30.58 18.52 -3.34
CA ILE A 210 -30.08 19.16 -2.12
C ILE A 210 -28.94 18.30 -1.57
N LEU A 211 -27.72 18.51 -2.06
CA LEU A 211 -26.48 18.50 -1.29
C LEU A 211 -25.40 19.25 -2.11
N SER A 212 -24.72 20.21 -1.47
CA SER A 212 -23.87 21.19 -2.15
C SER A 212 -22.72 20.55 -2.95
N SER A 213 -22.59 20.98 -4.21
CA SER A 213 -21.50 20.68 -5.16
C SER A 213 -20.09 20.90 -4.59
N THR A 214 -19.96 21.65 -3.50
CA THR A 214 -18.72 21.96 -2.80
C THR A 214 -18.12 20.77 -2.02
N SER A 215 -18.92 19.77 -1.62
CA SER A 215 -18.42 18.56 -0.94
C SER A 215 -18.08 17.43 -1.92
N LEU A 216 -18.78 17.37 -3.06
CA LEU A 216 -18.55 16.40 -4.14
C LEU A 216 -17.34 16.76 -5.00
N SER A 217 -17.11 18.06 -5.23
CA SER A 217 -15.89 18.54 -5.88
C SER A 217 -14.64 18.27 -5.04
N LYS A 218 -14.72 18.25 -3.70
CA LYS A 218 -13.59 17.91 -2.81
C LYS A 218 -13.18 16.43 -2.84
N LEU A 219 -14.10 15.50 -3.16
CA LEU A 219 -13.76 14.07 -3.30
C LEU A 219 -13.16 13.75 -4.68
N GLY A 220 -13.71 14.32 -5.77
CA GLY A 220 -13.16 14.15 -7.12
C GLY A 220 -11.84 14.88 -7.33
N SER A 221 -11.76 16.15 -6.89
CA SER A 221 -10.49 16.91 -6.91
C SER A 221 -9.48 16.40 -5.90
N GLY A 222 -9.91 15.73 -4.82
CA GLY A 222 -9.01 15.09 -3.85
C GLY A 222 -8.32 13.87 -4.43
N ALA A 223 -9.04 13.01 -5.16
CA ALA A 223 -8.47 11.86 -5.85
C ALA A 223 -7.57 12.28 -7.03
N GLN A 224 -7.96 13.33 -7.76
CA GLN A 224 -7.17 13.86 -8.87
C GLN A 224 -5.94 14.65 -8.39
N LYS A 225 -6.04 15.45 -7.31
CA LYS A 225 -4.88 16.08 -6.67
C LYS A 225 -3.97 15.08 -5.96
N ALA A 226 -4.50 13.96 -5.47
CA ALA A 226 -3.68 12.88 -4.91
C ALA A 226 -2.89 12.17 -6.02
N ALA A 227 -3.50 11.91 -7.18
CA ALA A 227 -2.81 11.37 -8.35
C ALA A 227 -1.79 12.37 -8.97
N GLU A 228 -2.16 13.64 -9.10
CA GLU A 228 -1.26 14.71 -9.57
C GLU A 228 -0.14 15.03 -8.57
N ALA A 229 -0.39 14.93 -7.26
CA ALA A 229 0.67 14.94 -6.25
C ALA A 229 1.56 13.70 -6.42
N HIS A 230 0.99 12.51 -6.63
CA HIS A 230 1.78 11.31 -6.85
C HIS A 230 2.71 11.40 -8.09
N GLU A 231 2.29 12.10 -9.15
CA GLU A 231 3.07 12.33 -10.37
C GLU A 231 4.06 13.52 -10.25
N ALA A 232 3.66 14.61 -9.59
CA ALA A 232 4.51 15.79 -9.36
C ALA A 232 5.60 15.55 -8.30
N PHE A 233 5.38 14.62 -7.36
CA PHE A 233 6.33 14.25 -6.31
C PHE A 233 7.43 13.29 -6.76
N ALA A 234 7.22 12.51 -7.84
CA ALA A 234 8.28 11.72 -8.47
C ALA A 234 9.47 12.56 -9.00
N ARG A 235 9.34 13.90 -8.99
CA ARG A 235 10.37 14.85 -9.44
C ARG A 235 11.02 15.68 -8.33
N ARG A 236 10.62 15.55 -7.05
CA ARG A 236 11.23 16.32 -5.95
C ARG A 236 11.46 15.45 -4.72
N ASP A 237 12.70 15.02 -4.56
CA ASP A 237 13.21 14.46 -3.31
C ASP A 237 13.06 15.48 -2.17
N HIS A 238 12.67 15.00 -0.99
CA HIS A 238 12.90 15.76 0.24
C HIS A 238 14.40 15.66 0.58
N PRO A 239 15.08 16.78 0.90
CA PRO A 239 16.49 16.73 1.23
C PRO A 239 16.70 15.82 2.46
N GLY A 240 17.34 14.67 2.26
CA GLY A 240 17.67 13.72 3.34
C GLY A 240 17.03 12.33 3.24
N SER A 241 16.07 12.08 2.36
CA SER A 241 15.45 10.74 2.23
C SER A 241 16.48 9.65 1.87
N SER A 242 17.39 9.94 0.93
CA SER A 242 18.49 9.03 0.58
C SER A 242 19.47 8.83 1.75
N GLN A 243 19.72 9.88 2.55
CA GLN A 243 20.59 9.80 3.73
C GLN A 243 19.98 8.93 4.83
N GLN A 244 18.67 9.00 5.03
CA GLN A 244 17.96 8.17 6.01
C GLN A 244 17.89 6.70 5.58
N VAL A 245 17.67 6.43 4.29
CA VAL A 245 17.75 5.06 3.74
C VAL A 245 19.16 4.50 3.93
N ALA A 246 20.18 5.27 3.60
CA ALA A 246 21.57 4.88 3.82
C ALA A 246 21.89 4.61 5.30
N GLN A 247 21.38 5.40 6.25
CA GLN A 247 21.55 5.13 7.68
C GLN A 247 20.87 3.81 8.10
N LEU A 248 19.68 3.53 7.57
CA LEU A 248 18.99 2.26 7.82
C LEU A 248 19.79 1.08 7.27
N ILE A 249 20.31 1.20 6.06
CA ILE A 249 21.15 0.16 5.45
C ILE A 249 22.48 0.03 6.21
N ASP A 250 23.09 1.14 6.65
CA ASP A 250 24.33 1.13 7.44
C ASP A 250 24.12 0.39 8.77
N THR A 251 22.99 0.65 9.43
CA THR A 251 22.60 -0.07 10.64
C THR A 251 22.41 -1.56 10.35
N TRP A 252 21.76 -1.92 9.24
CA TRP A 252 21.59 -3.31 8.83
C TRP A 252 22.93 -4.03 8.59
N ILE A 253 23.86 -3.37 7.90
CA ILE A 253 25.18 -3.94 7.58
C ILE A 253 26.04 -4.05 8.82
N ARG A 254 26.03 -3.06 9.72
CA ARG A 254 26.76 -3.16 11.00
C ARG A 254 26.29 -4.35 11.82
N VAL A 255 24.98 -4.52 11.95
CA VAL A 255 24.39 -5.70 12.61
C VAL A 255 24.79 -7.00 11.89
N HIS A 256 24.97 -6.97 10.56
CA HIS A 256 25.46 -8.10 9.78
C HIS A 256 26.97 -8.36 9.93
N SER A 257 27.79 -7.31 10.07
CA SER A 257 29.26 -7.39 10.19
C SER A 257 29.75 -7.63 11.62
N GLU A 258 28.97 -7.24 12.64
CA GLU A 258 29.23 -7.65 14.02
C GLU A 258 28.98 -9.15 14.22
N ALA A 259 28.05 -9.73 13.45
CA ALA A 259 27.78 -11.17 13.46
C ALA A 259 28.89 -11.99 12.78
N VAL A 260 29.65 -11.37 11.86
CA VAL A 260 30.73 -12.00 11.11
C VAL A 260 31.77 -10.91 10.85
N SER A 261 32.89 -10.87 11.59
CA SER A 261 33.98 -9.90 11.43
C SER A 261 34.48 -9.78 9.98
N ASN A 262 33.75 -9.05 9.14
CA ASN A 262 33.97 -8.96 7.71
C ASN A 262 34.12 -7.48 7.34
N GLU A 263 35.20 -6.89 7.84
CA GLU A 263 35.55 -5.47 7.64
C GLU A 263 35.62 -5.09 6.15
N ASN A 264 35.98 -6.04 5.28
CA ASN A 264 36.00 -5.85 3.83
C ASN A 264 34.60 -5.56 3.25
N THR A 265 33.55 -6.22 3.76
CA THR A 265 32.16 -6.00 3.32
C THR A 265 31.69 -4.61 3.76
N LEU A 266 32.04 -4.19 4.99
CA LEU A 266 31.73 -2.85 5.50
C LEU A 266 32.47 -1.76 4.69
N ALA A 267 33.76 -1.96 4.38
CA ALA A 267 34.55 -1.02 3.59
C ALA A 267 34.00 -0.84 2.16
N GLN A 268 33.63 -1.94 1.49
CA GLN A 268 33.00 -1.90 0.17
C GLN A 268 31.64 -1.17 0.19
N TYR A 269 30.86 -1.35 1.26
CA TYR A 269 29.61 -0.62 1.43
C TYR A 269 29.81 0.88 1.64
N LEU A 270 30.75 1.28 2.50
CA LEU A 270 31.06 2.70 2.71
C LEU A 270 31.49 3.40 1.41
N GLN A 271 32.18 2.68 0.52
CA GLN A 271 32.50 3.17 -0.81
C GLN A 271 31.26 3.38 -1.68
N VAL A 272 30.28 2.46 -1.64
CA VAL A 272 28.99 2.61 -2.32
C VAL A 272 28.23 3.82 -1.78
N LEU A 273 28.15 4.00 -0.46
CA LEU A 273 27.50 5.17 0.14
C LEU A 273 28.10 6.50 -0.35
N GLN A 274 29.42 6.59 -0.40
CA GLN A 274 30.11 7.78 -0.91
C GLN A 274 29.78 8.06 -2.38
N GLN A 275 29.63 7.03 -3.22
CA GLN A 275 29.26 7.20 -4.63
C GLN A 275 27.85 7.79 -4.80
N PHE A 276 26.93 7.46 -3.90
CA PHE A 276 25.57 8.03 -3.88
C PHE A 276 25.49 9.35 -3.11
N GLY A 277 26.63 9.98 -2.78
CA GLY A 277 26.68 11.29 -2.12
C GLY A 277 26.24 11.26 -0.65
N VAL A 278 26.17 10.08 -0.04
CA VAL A 278 25.75 9.93 1.36
C VAL A 278 26.98 9.80 2.27
N GLY A 279 27.08 10.69 3.27
CA GLY A 279 28.13 10.64 4.28
C GLY A 279 29.38 11.48 3.97
N LYS A 280 29.20 12.74 3.56
CA LYS A 280 30.23 13.77 3.73
C LYS A 280 30.21 14.31 5.15
#